data_AF-A0A6C0HFX9-F1
#
_entry.id   AF-A0A6C0HFX9-F1
#
_cell.length_a   1.000
_cell.length_b   1.000
_cell.length_c   1.000
_cell.angle_alpha   90.00
_cell.angle_beta   90.00
_cell.angle_gamma   90.00
#
_symmetry.space_group_name_H-M   'P 1'
#
loop_
_entity.id
_entity.type
_entity.pdbx_description
1 polymer ?
#
loop_
_entity_poly.entity_id
_entity_poly.type
_entity_poly.pdbx_seq_one_letter_code
_entity_poly.pdbx_strand_id
1 'polypeptide(L)'
;MPAKCGAGKTRRTAWQKKHGPGIGELHHGDLTSRGYSVTKSKTARRSALRRVVKAEGPLKAFRQLNAVAVYSKNSAPTKARTFKADRNWVRKTYMKSR
;
A
#
# COMPACT_ATOMS: atom_id res chain seq x y z
N MET A 1 6.47 -37.52 -20.52
CA MET A 1 5.76 -36.22 -20.46
C MET A 1 4.57 -36.32 -19.51
N PRO A 2 4.66 -35.99 -18.21
CA PRO A 2 3.48 -35.96 -17.37
C PRO A 2 2.75 -34.60 -17.47
N ALA A 3 1.47 -34.74 -17.82
CA ALA A 3 0.30 -33.88 -17.68
C ALA A 3 0.45 -32.41 -17.21
N LYS A 4 -0.20 -31.52 -17.98
CA LYS A 4 -0.51 -30.13 -17.62
C LYS A 4 -1.30 -30.09 -16.30
N CYS A 5 -0.69 -29.57 -15.24
CA CYS A 5 -1.37 -29.22 -14.00
C CYS A 5 -2.37 -28.09 -14.28
N GLY A 6 -3.65 -28.43 -14.35
CA GLY A 6 -4.73 -27.45 -14.45
C GLY A 6 -4.75 -26.53 -13.23
N ALA A 7 -4.89 -25.23 -13.48
CA ALA A 7 -5.01 -24.19 -12.46
C ALA A 7 -6.12 -24.51 -11.46
N GLY A 8 -5.74 -24.89 -10.24
CA GLY A 8 -6.66 -25.09 -9.13
C GLY A 8 -7.36 -23.80 -8.77
N LYS A 9 -8.67 -23.71 -9.02
CA LYS A 9 -9.53 -22.64 -8.52
C LYS A 9 -9.50 -22.69 -6.98
N THR A 10 -8.77 -21.76 -6.35
CA THR A 10 -8.73 -21.63 -4.89
C THR A 10 -10.16 -21.41 -4.37
N ARG A 11 -10.68 -22.38 -3.59
CA ARG A 11 -12.00 -22.28 -2.98
C ARG A 11 -11.98 -21.14 -1.97
N ARG A 12 -12.69 -20.03 -2.27
CA ARG A 12 -12.83 -18.90 -1.34
C ARG A 12 -13.43 -19.38 -0.01
N THR A 13 -12.82 -18.98 1.10
CA THR A 13 -13.32 -19.29 2.45
C THR A 13 -14.68 -18.62 2.69
N ALA A 14 -15.47 -19.12 3.66
CA ALA A 14 -16.76 -18.50 4.02
C ALA A 14 -16.61 -17.01 4.37
N TRP A 15 -15.50 -16.64 5.01
CA TRP A 15 -15.14 -15.26 5.30
C TRP A 15 -14.87 -14.44 4.02
N GLN A 16 -14.10 -14.98 3.06
CA GLN A 16 -13.83 -14.32 1.77
C GLN A 16 -15.09 -14.18 0.90
N LYS A 17 -16.07 -15.08 1.02
CA LYS A 17 -17.37 -14.94 0.35
C LYS A 17 -18.19 -13.77 0.90
N LYS A 18 -18.12 -13.53 2.22
CA LYS A 18 -18.85 -12.44 2.89
C LYS A 18 -18.15 -11.08 2.79
N HIS A 19 -16.82 -11.06 2.80
CA HIS A 19 -16.03 -9.81 2.88
C HIS A 19 -15.19 -9.51 1.64
N GLY A 20 -15.17 -10.40 0.64
CA GLY A 20 -14.30 -10.30 -0.53
C GLY A 20 -12.86 -10.77 -0.26
N PRO A 21 -11.97 -10.74 -1.28
CA PRO A 21 -10.61 -11.29 -1.19
C PRO A 21 -9.62 -10.51 -0.28
N GLY A 22 -10.09 -9.56 0.54
CA GLY A 22 -9.22 -8.70 1.34
C GLY A 22 -8.37 -7.76 0.48
N ILE A 23 -7.36 -7.13 1.11
CA ILE A 23 -6.44 -6.19 0.43
C ILE A 23 -5.38 -6.89 -0.45
N GLY A 24 -5.37 -8.22 -0.49
CA GLY A 24 -4.32 -9.00 -1.15
C GLY A 24 -2.98 -8.95 -0.44
N GLU A 25 -1.97 -9.55 -1.06
CA GLU A 25 -0.59 -9.47 -0.59
C GLU A 25 -0.05 -8.04 -0.75
N LEU A 26 0.71 -7.58 0.25
CA LEU A 26 1.39 -6.30 0.16
C LEU A 26 2.54 -6.43 -0.84
N HIS A 27 2.54 -5.60 -1.88
CA HIS A 27 3.73 -5.48 -2.72
C HIS A 27 4.85 -4.85 -1.89
N HIS A 28 5.77 -5.69 -1.41
CA HIS A 28 6.89 -5.28 -0.59
C HIS A 28 7.94 -4.55 -1.43
N GLY A 29 8.44 -3.42 -0.93
CA GLY A 29 9.64 -2.77 -1.47
C GLY A 29 9.44 -1.49 -2.29
N ASP A 30 8.27 -1.21 -2.86
CA ASP A 30 8.10 -0.03 -3.74
C ASP A 30 8.33 1.32 -3.03
N LEU A 31 7.92 1.42 -1.76
CA LEU A 31 8.16 2.59 -0.90
C LEU A 31 9.62 2.64 -0.42
N THR A 32 10.13 1.51 0.08
CA THR A 32 11.47 1.41 0.68
C THR A 32 12.58 1.60 -0.36
N SER A 33 12.40 1.03 -1.56
CA SER A 33 13.29 1.17 -2.73
C SER A 33 13.52 2.63 -3.09
N ARG A 34 12.50 3.48 -2.92
CA ARG A 34 12.57 4.92 -3.20
C ARG A 34 12.95 5.77 -1.98
N GLY A 35 13.43 5.12 -0.92
CA GLY A 35 13.99 5.75 0.27
C GLY A 35 12.96 6.21 1.30
N TYR A 36 11.69 5.80 1.17
CA TYR A 36 10.66 6.09 2.16
C TYR A 36 10.89 5.26 3.43
N SER A 37 10.92 5.93 4.58
CA SER A 37 10.94 5.28 5.89
C SER A 37 10.16 6.12 6.90
N VAL A 38 9.37 5.45 7.74
CA VAL A 38 8.56 6.09 8.80
C VAL A 38 9.43 6.77 9.86
N THR A 39 10.64 6.27 10.08
CA THR A 39 11.58 6.82 11.07
C THR A 39 12.20 8.15 10.64
N LYS A 40 12.16 8.47 9.35
CA LYS A 40 12.71 9.72 8.82
C LYS A 40 11.79 10.91 9.12
N SER A 41 12.35 12.12 9.06
CA SER A 41 11.62 13.37 9.24
C SER A 41 10.51 13.53 8.17
N LYS A 42 9.49 14.33 8.50
CA LYS A 42 8.35 14.60 7.61
C LYS A 42 8.78 15.09 6.22
N THR A 43 9.79 15.94 6.15
CA THR A 43 10.32 16.49 4.90
C THR A 43 10.95 15.39 4.04
N ALA A 44 11.77 14.53 4.65
CA ALA A 44 12.40 13.40 3.97
C ALA A 44 11.38 12.34 3.51
N ARG A 45 10.34 12.08 4.29
CA ARG A 45 9.24 11.18 3.88
C ARG A 45 8.51 11.72 2.66
N ARG A 46 8.16 13.01 2.68
CA ARG A 46 7.47 13.66 1.56
C ARG A 46 8.34 13.72 0.31
N SER A 47 9.64 14.00 0.40
CA SER A 47 10.52 14.00 -0.77
C SER A 47 10.62 12.61 -1.41
N ALA A 48 10.73 11.54 -0.61
CA ALA A 48 10.66 10.17 -1.10
C ALA A 48 9.31 9.88 -1.78
N LEU A 49 8.19 10.32 -1.19
CA LEU A 49 6.87 10.15 -1.80
C LEU A 49 6.73 10.89 -3.13
N ARG A 50 7.34 12.06 -3.31
CA ARG A 50 7.35 12.73 -4.63
C ARG A 50 8.01 11.86 -5.69
N ARG A 51 9.11 11.17 -5.34
CA ARG A 51 9.80 10.23 -6.24
C ARG A 51 8.93 9.03 -6.58
N VAL A 52 8.22 8.48 -5.60
CA VAL A 52 7.26 7.38 -5.80
C VAL A 52 6.13 7.82 -6.73
N VAL A 53 5.51 8.97 -6.46
CA VAL A 53 4.41 9.51 -7.27
C VAL A 53 4.86 9.78 -8.70
N LYS A 54 6.08 10.30 -8.91
CA LYS A 54 6.64 10.53 -10.25
C LYS A 54 6.85 9.22 -11.03
N ALA A 55 7.24 8.14 -10.34
CA ALA A 55 7.56 6.87 -10.99
C ALA A 55 6.32 5.99 -11.22
N GLU A 56 5.39 5.95 -10.27
CA GLU A 56 4.28 4.98 -10.25
C GLU A 56 2.90 5.61 -10.39
N GLY A 57 2.83 6.93 -10.30
CA GLY A 57 1.58 7.68 -10.24
C GLY A 57 1.02 7.80 -8.82
N PRO A 58 0.16 8.82 -8.61
CA PRO A 58 -0.36 9.16 -7.29
C PRO A 58 -1.31 8.12 -6.71
N LEU A 59 -2.08 7.43 -7.57
CA LEU A 59 -3.05 6.43 -7.15
C LEU A 59 -2.37 5.17 -6.57
N LYS A 60 -1.29 4.70 -7.21
CA LYS A 60 -0.54 3.53 -6.71
C LYS A 60 0.13 3.84 -5.37
N ALA A 61 0.80 4.99 -5.27
CA ALA A 61 1.39 5.47 -4.02
C ALA A 61 0.35 5.59 -2.88
N PHE A 62 -0.84 6.11 -3.17
CA PHE A 62 -1.94 6.22 -2.21
C PHE A 62 -2.41 4.85 -1.71
N ARG A 63 -2.61 3.89 -2.62
CA ARG A 63 -3.07 2.53 -2.29
C ARG A 63 -2.05 1.79 -1.43
N GLN A 64 -0.77 1.87 -1.77
CA GLN A 64 0.32 1.28 -0.98
C GLN A 64 0.36 1.85 0.45
N LEU A 65 0.35 3.17 0.60
CA LEU A 65 0.35 3.79 1.93
C LEU A 65 -0.88 3.39 2.75
N ASN A 66 -2.05 3.28 2.12
CA ASN A 66 -3.26 2.85 2.81
C ASN A 66 -3.19 1.38 3.23
N ALA A 67 -2.67 0.51 2.37
CA ALA A 67 -2.52 -0.92 2.68
C ALA A 67 -1.59 -1.13 3.88
N VAL A 68 -0.43 -0.46 3.90
CA VAL A 68 0.52 -0.51 5.02
C VAL A 68 -0.08 0.08 6.31
N ALA A 69 -0.85 1.17 6.19
CA ALA A 69 -1.54 1.77 7.34
C ALA A 69 -2.59 0.85 7.94
N VAL A 70 -3.36 0.12 7.12
CA VAL A 70 -4.38 -0.83 7.56
C VAL A 70 -3.73 -2.07 8.18
N TYR A 71 -2.67 -2.59 7.56
CA TYR A 71 -1.94 -3.74 8.07
C TYR A 71 -1.31 -3.44 9.44
N SER A 72 -0.67 -2.28 9.56
CA SER A 72 0.02 -1.87 10.78
C SER A 72 -0.90 -1.33 11.87
N LYS A 73 -2.22 -1.25 11.65
CA LYS A 73 -3.16 -0.58 12.55
C LYS A 73 -3.22 -1.22 13.94
N ASN A 74 -3.07 -2.54 14.02
CA ASN A 74 -3.14 -3.32 15.25
C ASN A 74 -1.74 -3.50 15.87
N SER A 75 -0.72 -3.73 15.05
CA SER A 75 0.63 -4.05 15.54
C SER A 75 1.47 -2.80 15.88
N ALA A 76 1.27 -1.68 15.18
CA ALA A 76 2.07 -0.47 15.35
C ALA A 76 1.23 0.81 15.09
N PRO A 77 0.34 1.19 16.03
CA PRO A 77 -0.63 2.26 15.82
C PRO A 77 0.02 3.63 15.55
N THR A 78 1.16 3.93 16.18
CA THR A 78 1.91 5.17 15.96
C THR A 78 2.43 5.27 14.52
N LYS A 79 3.00 4.17 13.99
CA LYS A 79 3.46 4.13 12.59
C LYS A 79 2.28 4.23 11.63
N ALA A 80 1.17 3.54 11.94
CA ALA A 80 -0.06 3.60 11.14
C ALA A 80 -0.61 5.04 11.01
N ARG A 81 -0.55 5.85 12.08
CA ARG A 81 -0.92 7.28 12.03
C ARG A 81 -0.05 8.08 11.06
N THR A 82 1.26 7.83 11.05
CA THR A 82 2.19 8.49 10.11
C THR A 82 1.87 8.11 8.66
N PHE A 83 1.65 6.82 8.37
CA PHE A 83 1.26 6.38 7.02
C PHE A 83 -0.07 7.01 6.58
N LYS A 84 -1.07 7.11 7.47
CA LYS A 84 -2.34 7.80 7.18
C LYS A 84 -2.14 9.28 6.87
N ALA A 85 -1.29 9.97 7.63
CA ALA A 85 -0.99 11.38 7.41
C ALA A 85 -0.30 11.61 6.07
N ASP A 86 0.66 10.76 5.73
CA ASP A 86 1.39 10.81 4.47
C ASP A 86 0.46 10.47 3.28
N ARG A 87 -0.44 9.48 3.43
CA ARG A 87 -1.49 9.15 2.46
C ARG A 87 -2.42 10.33 2.20
N ASN A 88 -2.84 11.02 3.25
CA ASN A 88 -3.73 12.20 3.13
C ASN A 88 -3.02 13.35 2.42
N TRP A 89 -1.73 13.52 2.67
CA TRP A 89 -0.91 14.49 1.93
C TRP A 89 -0.85 14.15 0.45
N VAL A 90 -0.57 12.89 0.06
CA VAL A 90 -0.57 12.47 -1.35
C VAL A 90 -1.92 12.76 -2.02
N ARG A 91 -3.04 12.42 -1.36
CA ARG A 91 -4.38 12.69 -1.88
C ARG A 91 -4.61 14.19 -2.10
N LYS A 92 -4.28 15.02 -1.11
CA LYS A 92 -4.48 16.49 -1.18
C LYS A 92 -3.60 17.15 -2.25
N THR A 93 -2.38 16.64 -2.44
CA THR A 93 -1.39 17.24 -3.35
C THR A 93 -1.56 16.79 -4.79
N TYR A 94 -1.91 15.52 -5.04
CA TYR A 94 -1.85 14.94 -6.39
C TYR A 94 -3.18 14.38 -6.92
N MET A 95 -4.20 14.21 -6.07
CA MET A 95 -5.46 13.54 -6.45
C MET A 95 -6.68 14.47 -6.37
N LYS A 96 -6.49 15.79 -6.25
CA LYS A 96 -7.61 16.73 -6.39
C LYS A 96 -8.13 16.66 -7.83
N SER A 97 -9.35 16.17 -7.98
CA SER A 97 -10.19 16.45 -9.14
C SER A 97 -10.41 17.95 -9.21
N ARG A 98 -10.24 18.55 -10.40
CA ARG A 98 -10.99 19.76 -10.74
C ARG A 98 -12.48 19.44 -10.78
#